data_AF-A0A7C6K7P4-F1
#
_entry.id   AF-A0A7C6K7P4-F1
#
_cell.length_a   1.000
_cell.length_b   1.000
_cell.length_c   1.000
_cell.angle_alpha   90.00
_cell.angle_beta   90.00
_cell.angle_gamma   90.00
#
_symmetry.space_group_name_H-M   'P 1'
#
loop_
_entity.id
_entity.type
_entity.pdbx_description
1 polymer ?
#
loop_
_entity_poly.entity_id
_entity_poly.type
_entity_poly.pdbx_seq_one_letter_code
_entity_poly.pdbx_strand_id
1 'polypeptide(L)' 'MILFKIFMSTIACIGIINPKHAWKMGGGWKQKNVEPSENYFKTTRVVSAALLLFIWLIFPNG' A
#
# COMPACT_ATOMS: atom_id res chain seq x y z
N MET A 1 -15.68 -12.84 1.95
CA MET A 1 -14.30 -12.36 1.66
C MET A 1 -14.26 -10.97 1.00
N ILE A 2 -15.36 -10.50 0.41
CA ILE A 2 -15.42 -9.21 -0.29
C ILE A 2 -15.07 -7.98 0.58
N LEU A 3 -15.52 -7.94 1.85
CA LEU A 3 -15.22 -6.84 2.78
C LEU A 3 -13.72 -6.71 3.04
N PHE A 4 -13.02 -7.84 3.22
CA PHE A 4 -11.57 -7.88 3.36
C PHE A 4 -10.87 -7.40 2.09
N LYS A 5 -11.38 -7.81 0.92
CA LYS A 5 -10.88 -7.39 -0.40
C LYS A 5 -10.98 -5.87 -0.59
N ILE A 6 -12.10 -5.28 -0.21
CA ILE A 6 -12.35 -3.83 -0.26
C ILE A 6 -11.40 -3.11 0.71
N PHE A 7 -11.30 -3.57 1.96
CA PHE A 7 -10.41 -3.00 2.96
C PHE A 7 -8.94 -2.98 2.50
N MET A 8 -8.44 -4.12 2.01
CA MET A 8 -7.08 -4.23 1.48
C MET A 8 -6.88 -3.36 0.23
N SER A 9 -7.89 -3.26 -0.64
CA SER A 9 -7.84 -2.36 -1.80
C SER A 9 -7.76 -0.89 -1.39
N THR A 10 -8.48 -0.46 -0.34
CA THR A 10 -8.40 0.90 0.18
C THR A 10 -6.99 1.22 0.67
N ILE A 11 -6.36 0.31 1.42
CA ILE A 11 -4.98 0.48 1.92
C ILE A 11 -3.99 0.57 0.74
N ALA A 12 -4.14 -0.32 -0.25
CA ALA A 12 -3.30 -0.30 -1.44
C ALA A 12 -3.49 0.99 -2.26
N CYS A 13 -4.71 1.51 -2.40
CA CYS A 13 -4.98 2.81 -3.03
C CYS A 13 -4.27 3.95 -2.30
N ILE A 14 -4.27 3.95 -0.96
CA ILE A 14 -3.54 4.94 -0.16
C ILE A 14 -2.03 4.88 -0.47
N GLY A 15 -1.47 3.68 -0.60
CA GLY A 15 -0.06 3.49 -0.99
C GLY A 15 0.29 3.97 -2.40
N ILE A 16 -0.66 3.94 -3.34
CA ILE A 16 -0.48 4.47 -4.70
C ILE A 16 -0.55 6.01 -4.71
N ILE A 17 -1.61 6.57 -4.14
CA ILE A 17 -1.87 8.01 -4.19
C ILE A 17 -0.87 8.76 -3.31
N ASN A 18 -0.64 8.26 -2.09
CA ASN A 18 0.21 8.92 -1.10
C ASN A 18 1.13 7.91 -0.37
N PRO A 19 2.25 7.52 -1.00
CA PRO A 19 3.17 6.55 -0.41
C PRO A 19 3.84 7.07 0.89
N LYS A 20 3.85 8.39 1.16
CA LYS A 20 4.25 8.95 2.47
C LYS A 20 3.31 8.52 3.59
N HIS A 21 2.00 8.45 3.34
CA HIS A 21 1.05 7.96 4.34
C HIS A 21 1.20 6.46 4.59
N ALA A 22 1.36 5.68 3.52
CA ALA A 22 1.65 4.25 3.65
C ALA A 22 2.93 3.98 4.45
N TRP A 23 3.99 4.76 4.21
CA TRP A 23 5.20 4.69 5.01
C TRP A 23 4.96 5.00 6.50
N LYS A 24 4.25 6.10 6.80
CA LYS A 24 3.89 6.47 8.17
C LYS A 24 3.10 5.37 8.88
N MET A 25 2.15 4.72 8.18
CA MET A 25 1.37 3.60 8.71
C MET A 25 2.22 2.34 8.93
N GLY A 26 3.13 2.02 8.01
CA GLY A 26 3.91 0.77 8.05
C GLY A 26 5.09 0.76 9.02
N GLY A 27 5.61 1.92 9.42
CA GLY A 27 6.76 1.97 10.31
C GLY A 27 7.49 3.31 10.38
N GLY A 28 7.09 4.28 9.57
CA GLY A 28 7.67 5.61 9.55
C GLY A 28 7.53 6.38 10.86
N TRP A 29 6.55 6.02 11.69
CA TRP A 29 6.43 6.55 13.05
C TRP A 29 7.58 6.12 13.97
N LYS A 30 8.25 5.00 13.69
CA LYS A 30 9.40 4.51 14.48
C LYS A 30 10.72 5.18 14.09
N GLN A 31 10.82 5.70 12.87
CA GLN A 31 12.03 6.36 12.39
C GLN A 31 11.91 7.87 12.61
N LYS A 32 12.48 8.37 13.72
CA LYS A 32 12.59 9.83 13.95
C LYS A 32 13.54 10.45 12.92
N ASN A 33 13.06 11.45 12.18
CA ASN A 33 13.83 12.26 11.21
C ASN A 33 14.44 11.51 10.02
N VAL A 34 13.98 10.30 9.70
CA VAL A 34 14.37 9.63 8.46
C VAL A 34 13.26 9.83 7.46
N GLU A 35 13.53 10.59 6.40
CA GLU A 35 12.59 10.69 5.30
C GLU A 35 12.76 9.50 4.34
N PRO A 36 11.66 8.96 3.79
CA PRO A 36 11.77 7.91 2.78
C PRO A 36 12.46 8.46 1.53
N SER A 37 13.34 7.66 0.95
CA SER A 37 13.97 8.00 -0.32
C SER A 37 12.94 8.07 -1.45
N GLU A 38 13.26 8.81 -2.51
CA GLU A 38 12.39 8.90 -3.68
C GLU A 38 12.15 7.53 -4.33
N ASN A 39 13.16 6.66 -4.31
CA ASN A 39 13.03 5.28 -4.75
C ASN A 39 12.03 4.50 -3.89
N TYR A 40 12.02 4.70 -2.58
CA TYR A 40 11.03 4.07 -1.70
C TYR A 40 9.61 4.46 -2.13
N PHE A 41 9.36 5.72 -2.48
CA PHE A 41 8.03 6.14 -2.98
C PHE A 41 7.66 5.48 -4.30
N LYS A 42 8.59 5.37 -5.25
CA LYS A 42 8.36 4.70 -6.54
C LYS A 42 8.05 3.21 -6.32
N THR A 43 8.87 2.52 -5.53
CA THR A 43 8.66 1.10 -5.20
C THR A 43 7.34 0.90 -4.47
N THR A 44 7.00 1.74 -3.49
CA THR A 44 5.74 1.63 -2.74
C THR A 44 4.53 1.74 -3.66
N ARG A 45 4.55 2.66 -4.63
CA ARG A 45 3.48 2.80 -5.63
C ARG A 45 3.34 1.55 -6.50
N VAL A 46 4.46 1.04 -7.01
CA VAL A 46 4.48 -0.16 -7.87
C VAL A 46 4.00 -1.39 -7.11
N VAL A 47 4.51 -1.61 -5.89
CA VAL A 47 4.09 -2.73 -5.03
C VAL A 47 2.61 -2.62 -4.67
N SER A 48 2.12 -1.42 -4.34
CA SER A 48 0.71 -1.21 -4.02
C SER A 48 -0.20 -1.47 -5.23
N ALA A 49 0.22 -1.07 -6.43
CA ALA A 49 -0.50 -1.39 -7.67
C ALA A 49 -0.51 -2.90 -7.96
N ALA A 50 0.64 -3.57 -7.81
CA ALA A 50 0.74 -5.01 -7.97
C ALA A 50 -0.12 -5.76 -6.94
N LEU A 51 -0.15 -5.30 -5.68
CA LEU A 51 -0.97 -5.87 -4.62
C LEU A 51 -2.47 -5.74 -4.96
N LEU A 52 -2.89 -4.58 -5.46
CA LEU A 52 -4.27 -4.36 -5.94
C LEU A 52 -4.65 -5.35 -7.03
N LEU A 53 -3.81 -5.50 -8.06
CA LEU A 53 -4.05 -6.47 -9.12
C LEU A 53 -4.11 -7.91 -8.59
N PHE A 54 -3.20 -8.27 -7.69
CA PHE A 54 -3.17 -9.59 -7.07
C PHE A 54 -4.45 -9.88 -6.28
N ILE A 55 -4.90 -8.93 -5.46
CA ILE A 55 -6.13 -9.03 -4.67
C ILE A 55 -7.34 -9.22 -5.60
N TRP A 56 -7.40 -8.49 -6.72
CA TRP A 56 -8.53 -8.58 -7.63
C TRP A 56 -8.54 -9.82 -8.50
N LEU A 57 -7.38 -10.30 -8.95
CA LEU A 57 -7.25 -11.45 -9.86
C LEU A 57 -7.24 -12.80 -9.14
N ILE A 58 -6.63 -12.90 -7.96
CA ILE A 58 -6.35 -14.19 -7.31
C ILE A 58 -7.30 -14.46 -6.14
N PHE A 59 -7.78 -13.43 -5.44
CA PHE A 59 -8.66 -13.62 -4.29
C PHE A 59 -10.14 -13.76 -4.74
N PRO A 60 -10.78 -14.92 -4.49
CA PRO A 60 -12.17 -15.15 -4.88
C PRO A 60 -13.14 -14.29 -4.06
N ASN A 61 -14.29 -13.97 -4.67
CA ASN A 61 -15.31 -13.07 -4.10
C ASN A 61 -16.25 -13.76 -3.08
N GLY A 62 -15.98 -15.02 -2.73
CA GLY A 62 -16.82 -15.87 -1.88
C GLY A 62 -17.06 -15.35 -0.47
#